data_AF-A0A952JJA6-F1
#
_entry.id   AF-A0A952JJA6-F1
#
_cell.length_a   1.000
_cell.length_b   1.000
_cell.length_c   1.000
_cell.angle_alpha   90.00
_cell.angle_beta   90.00
_cell.angle_gamma   90.00
#
_symmetry.space_group_name_H-M   'P 1'
#
loop_
_entity.id
_entity.type
_entity.pdbx_description
1 polymer ?
#
loop_
_entity_poly.entity_id
_entity_poly.type
_entity_poly.pdbx_seq_one_letter_code
_entity_poly.pdbx_strand_id
1 'polypeptide(L)'
;MKNFIAFLLFSFISFATYAQNFFTISGKIIDQDTKLPLQGASVFAENTTIGTATDAEGVFHLRLPNGGYSLAITFTGYQTETKRITGSDADNNNLVIDLKKKEKSLDEFVVKASYEVADGLAKYGDFFIDNFIGKTANARQCSIENKEALKFYYYKRKNLLKILATEPLRIVNNALGYTIKYELDSFIHEYNTGISLYSGYPLFKEMETSSLQQLEKWNVARTVAYNGSILHFMRSLYNKKLKEEGFEIQFVVKNNDVETALPLKDFYQSVNYKKDDSANIVDILPNQRDVAIIYKNEEPSDLYREANPDAPAKFELSVLNFLPNESLDIEQNGFYFEQNDITITGYWAWEKIGDMLPYNFGQKENTIAGKKPDTVARNQSITIHADTAVNKNDTTLTTTTQTKLPANLLTDTGWKMEESTVIEGKNMKYYKRGRKENTIDFDNDIYKFETDNTGTYFFNGQQYKFNWKYLDAGKTKIEMAIQYPTPLIVTLENILITDNTLKYTRLFNINGINYVAIETRIKN
;
A
#
# COMPACT_ATOMS: atom_id res chain seq x y z
N MET A 1 -1.84 -14.86 52.86
CA MET A 1 -1.09 -15.48 51.75
C MET A 1 -1.98 -16.05 50.65
N LYS A 2 -3.04 -16.83 50.94
CA LYS A 2 -3.99 -17.33 49.91
C LYS A 2 -4.62 -16.23 49.04
N ASN A 3 -5.00 -15.10 49.64
CA ASN A 3 -5.62 -13.98 48.90
C ASN A 3 -4.63 -13.19 48.04
N PHE A 4 -3.33 -13.24 48.35
CA PHE A 4 -2.27 -12.57 47.58
C PHE A 4 -1.90 -13.38 46.34
N ILE A 5 -1.89 -14.72 46.47
CA ILE A 5 -1.67 -15.63 45.34
C ILE A 5 -2.85 -15.57 44.35
N ALA A 6 -4.09 -15.45 44.84
CA ALA A 6 -5.26 -15.26 43.98
C ALA A 6 -5.23 -13.93 43.19
N PHE A 7 -4.76 -12.85 43.82
CA PHE A 7 -4.60 -11.54 43.17
C PHE A 7 -3.47 -11.56 42.11
N LEU A 8 -2.38 -12.28 42.39
CA LEU A 8 -1.24 -12.43 41.48
C LEU A 8 -1.57 -13.37 40.30
N LEU A 9 -2.41 -14.39 40.51
CA LEU A 9 -2.97 -15.22 39.42
C LEU A 9 -3.94 -14.43 38.53
N PHE A 10 -4.74 -13.52 39.09
CA PHE A 10 -5.69 -12.71 38.31
C PHE A 10 -4.98 -11.67 37.43
N SER A 11 -3.86 -11.11 37.91
CA SER A 11 -3.03 -10.14 37.15
C SER A 11 -2.29 -10.78 35.96
N PHE A 12 -1.96 -12.08 36.03
CA PHE A 12 -1.31 -12.80 34.92
C PHE A 12 -2.29 -13.20 33.79
N ILE A 13 -3.59 -13.29 34.06
CA ILE A 13 -4.60 -13.61 33.03
C ILE A 13 -4.90 -12.38 32.15
N SER A 14 -4.72 -11.16 32.67
CA SER A 14 -4.96 -9.91 31.94
C SER A 14 -3.91 -9.60 30.84
N PHE A 15 -2.81 -10.35 30.76
CA PHE A 15 -1.79 -10.21 29.71
C PHE A 15 -2.00 -11.14 28.50
N ALA A 16 -3.05 -11.98 28.51
CA ALA A 16 -3.32 -12.93 27.44
C ALA A 16 -4.31 -12.43 26.37
N THR A 17 -4.85 -11.21 26.48
CA THR A 17 -5.65 -10.62 25.39
C THR A 17 -4.75 -9.92 24.38
N TYR A 18 -3.87 -10.69 23.72
CA TYR A 18 -3.42 -10.27 22.40
C TYR A 18 -4.63 -10.44 21.49
N ALA A 19 -5.22 -9.34 21.03
CA ALA A 19 -6.19 -9.39 19.94
C ALA A 19 -5.60 -10.24 18.82
N GLN A 20 -6.32 -11.28 18.39
CA GLN A 20 -5.93 -12.04 17.21
C GLN A 20 -5.99 -11.07 16.05
N ASN A 21 -4.83 -10.62 15.55
CA ASN A 21 -4.74 -9.66 14.45
C ASN A 21 -5.09 -10.30 13.08
N PHE A 22 -5.43 -11.58 13.07
CA PHE A 22 -5.71 -12.37 11.89
C PHE A 22 -6.85 -13.33 12.18
N PHE A 23 -7.62 -13.66 11.14
CA PHE A 23 -8.58 -14.75 11.14
C PHE A 23 -8.30 -15.69 9.94
N THR A 24 -8.83 -16.90 10.01
CA THR A 24 -8.71 -17.88 8.91
C THR A 24 -10.09 -18.18 8.36
N ILE A 25 -10.24 -18.04 7.04
CA ILE A 25 -11.40 -18.51 6.30
C ILE A 25 -11.02 -19.84 5.66
N SER A 26 -11.88 -20.84 5.86
CA SER A 26 -11.76 -22.15 5.24
C SER A 26 -13.03 -22.44 4.47
N GLY A 27 -12.93 -23.13 3.35
CA GLY A 27 -14.10 -23.48 2.57
C GLY A 27 -13.79 -24.47 1.47
N LYS A 28 -14.82 -24.85 0.72
CA LYS A 28 -14.75 -25.79 -0.39
C LYS A 28 -15.31 -25.16 -1.66
N ILE A 29 -14.57 -25.28 -2.76
CA ILE A 29 -14.99 -24.83 -4.08
C ILE A 29 -15.41 -26.04 -4.91
N ILE A 30 -16.63 -26.00 -5.46
CA ILE A 30 -17.19 -27.09 -6.25
C ILE A 30 -17.79 -26.57 -7.55
N ASP A 31 -17.90 -27.45 -8.53
CA ASP A 31 -18.65 -27.20 -9.76
C ASP A 31 -20.15 -27.16 -9.45
N GLN A 32 -20.85 -26.10 -9.88
CA GLN A 32 -22.25 -25.89 -9.55
C GLN A 32 -23.16 -27.04 -10.00
N ASP A 33 -22.89 -27.66 -11.15
CA ASP A 33 -23.77 -28.65 -11.78
C ASP A 33 -23.45 -30.07 -11.32
N THR A 34 -22.16 -30.43 -11.36
CA THR A 34 -21.68 -31.79 -11.05
C THR A 34 -21.41 -32.00 -9.56
N LYS A 35 -21.31 -30.92 -8.78
CA LYS A 35 -20.91 -30.91 -7.36
C LYS A 35 -19.54 -31.52 -7.08
N LEU A 36 -18.73 -31.73 -8.11
CA LEU A 36 -17.36 -32.22 -7.99
C LEU A 36 -16.44 -31.11 -7.47
N PRO A 37 -15.43 -31.45 -6.66
CA PRO A 37 -14.45 -30.48 -6.19
C PRO A 37 -13.63 -29.90 -7.35
N LEU A 38 -13.33 -28.62 -7.27
CA LEU A 38 -12.48 -27.93 -8.23
C LEU A 38 -11.08 -27.76 -7.64
N GLN A 39 -10.17 -28.68 -7.98
CA GLN A 39 -8.77 -28.60 -7.59
C GLN A 39 -8.03 -27.49 -8.34
N GLY A 40 -7.22 -26.70 -7.62
CA GLY A 40 -6.43 -25.62 -8.21
C GLY A 40 -7.25 -24.37 -8.57
N ALA A 41 -8.50 -24.25 -8.11
CA ALA A 41 -9.24 -23.00 -8.15
C ALA A 41 -8.49 -21.95 -7.32
N SER A 42 -8.30 -20.75 -7.89
CA SER A 42 -7.62 -19.65 -7.22
C SER A 42 -8.63 -18.91 -6.34
N VAL A 43 -8.30 -18.75 -5.06
CA VAL A 43 -9.11 -18.05 -4.05
C VAL A 43 -8.25 -16.95 -3.45
N PHE A 44 -8.64 -15.69 -3.62
CA PHE A 44 -7.83 -14.57 -3.12
C PHE A 44 -8.68 -13.43 -2.61
N ALA A 45 -8.16 -12.72 -1.61
CA ALA A 45 -8.79 -11.50 -1.11
C ALA A 45 -8.46 -10.34 -2.06
N GLU A 46 -9.50 -9.75 -2.64
CA GLU A 46 -9.37 -8.69 -3.63
C GLU A 46 -8.59 -7.49 -3.10
N ASN A 47 -7.76 -6.92 -3.98
CA ASN A 47 -6.91 -5.78 -3.66
C ASN A 47 -6.02 -6.03 -2.43
N THR A 48 -5.55 -7.27 -2.24
CA THR A 48 -4.54 -7.61 -1.22
C THR A 48 -3.36 -8.33 -1.86
N THR A 49 -2.37 -8.71 -1.06
CA THR A 49 -1.32 -9.64 -1.47
C THR A 49 -1.62 -11.11 -1.14
N ILE A 50 -2.84 -11.42 -0.68
CA ILE A 50 -3.17 -12.67 0.00
C ILE A 50 -4.09 -13.52 -0.86
N GLY A 51 -3.62 -14.70 -1.24
CA GLY A 51 -4.36 -15.67 -2.03
C GLY A 51 -3.82 -17.07 -1.83
N THR A 52 -4.64 -18.06 -2.21
CA THR A 52 -4.34 -19.48 -2.14
C THR A 52 -4.96 -20.20 -3.33
N ALA A 53 -4.72 -21.50 -3.42
CA ALA A 53 -5.39 -22.38 -4.35
C ALA A 53 -6.03 -23.55 -3.59
N THR A 54 -7.10 -24.11 -4.14
CA THR A 54 -7.75 -25.29 -3.57
C THR A 54 -6.92 -26.55 -3.77
N ASP A 55 -7.01 -27.47 -2.82
CA ASP A 55 -6.39 -28.80 -2.88
C ASP A 55 -7.20 -29.80 -3.75
N ALA A 56 -6.83 -31.08 -3.72
CA ALA A 56 -7.48 -32.14 -4.52
C ALA A 56 -8.95 -32.34 -4.15
N GLU A 57 -9.31 -32.07 -2.89
CA GLU A 57 -10.65 -32.13 -2.36
C GLU A 57 -11.42 -30.81 -2.60
N GLY A 58 -10.82 -29.81 -3.26
CA GLY A 58 -11.42 -28.51 -3.52
C GLY A 58 -11.43 -27.60 -2.29
N VAL A 59 -10.71 -27.95 -1.23
CA VAL A 59 -10.66 -27.20 0.03
C VAL A 59 -9.59 -26.11 -0.05
N PHE A 60 -9.87 -24.94 0.53
CA PHE A 60 -8.91 -23.86 0.71
C PHE A 60 -8.86 -23.41 2.16
N HIS A 61 -7.70 -22.87 2.53
CA HIS A 61 -7.49 -22.15 3.78
C HIS A 61 -6.79 -20.83 3.48
N LEU A 62 -7.37 -19.72 3.93
CA LEU A 62 -6.85 -18.38 3.70
C LEU A 62 -6.80 -17.61 5.01
N ARG A 63 -5.59 -17.24 5.43
CA ARG A 63 -5.35 -16.45 6.64
C ARG A 63 -5.29 -14.97 6.26
N LEU A 64 -6.09 -14.14 6.92
CA LEU A 64 -6.24 -12.72 6.58
C LEU A 64 -6.05 -11.85 7.83
N PRO A 65 -5.40 -10.69 7.73
CA PRO A 65 -5.43 -9.68 8.79
C PRO A 65 -6.87 -9.27 9.10
N ASN A 66 -7.15 -8.80 10.31
CA ASN A 66 -8.48 -8.29 10.63
C ASN A 66 -8.89 -7.13 9.72
N GLY A 67 -10.14 -7.18 9.27
CA GLY A 67 -10.75 -6.24 8.34
C GLY A 67 -11.71 -6.94 7.40
N GLY A 68 -12.19 -6.18 6.43
CA GLY A 68 -13.17 -6.63 5.45
C GLY A 68 -12.50 -7.03 4.16
N TYR A 69 -13.02 -8.07 3.52
CA TYR A 69 -12.55 -8.49 2.20
C TYR A 69 -13.71 -9.01 1.34
N SER A 70 -13.56 -8.85 0.04
CA SER A 70 -14.24 -9.70 -0.94
C SER A 70 -13.25 -10.76 -1.41
N LEU A 71 -13.62 -12.04 -1.31
CA LEU A 71 -12.87 -13.12 -1.94
C LEU A 71 -13.29 -13.22 -3.39
N ALA A 72 -12.35 -13.18 -4.32
CA ALA A 72 -12.55 -13.58 -5.69
C ALA A 72 -12.12 -15.04 -5.88
N ILE A 73 -13.00 -15.84 -6.46
CA ILE A 73 -12.78 -17.25 -6.76
C ILE A 73 -12.79 -17.42 -8.28
N THR A 74 -11.67 -17.90 -8.83
CA THR A 74 -11.49 -18.05 -10.27
C THR A 74 -11.03 -19.46 -10.62
N PHE A 75 -11.58 -20.00 -11.72
CA PHE A 75 -11.13 -21.26 -12.29
C PHE A 75 -11.32 -21.24 -13.80
N THR A 76 -10.38 -21.81 -14.54
CA THR A 76 -10.39 -21.77 -16.01
C THR A 76 -11.67 -22.40 -16.57
N GLY A 77 -12.41 -21.64 -17.37
CA GLY A 77 -13.69 -22.07 -17.93
C GLY A 77 -14.91 -21.80 -17.04
N TYR A 78 -14.74 -21.18 -15.88
CA TYR A 78 -15.80 -20.83 -14.94
C TYR A 78 -15.95 -19.32 -14.80
N GLN A 79 -17.14 -18.87 -14.42
CA GLN A 79 -17.43 -17.49 -14.06
C GLN A 79 -16.72 -17.17 -12.74
N THR A 80 -16.20 -15.95 -12.62
CA THR A 80 -15.60 -15.50 -11.37
C THR A 80 -16.71 -15.26 -10.37
N GLU A 81 -16.61 -15.87 -9.19
CA GLU A 81 -17.53 -15.63 -8.08
C GLU A 81 -16.85 -14.76 -7.02
N THR A 82 -17.63 -13.88 -6.40
CA THR A 82 -17.16 -13.01 -5.32
C THR A 82 -17.92 -13.30 -4.04
N LYS A 83 -17.22 -13.40 -2.92
CA LYS A 83 -17.82 -13.64 -1.60
C LYS A 83 -17.26 -12.68 -0.57
N ARG A 84 -18.12 -11.81 -0.02
CA ARG A 84 -17.76 -11.00 1.15
C ARG A 84 -17.49 -11.91 2.34
N ILE A 85 -16.42 -11.59 3.04
CA ILE A 85 -16.00 -12.23 4.28
C ILE A 85 -15.53 -11.17 5.29
N THR A 86 -15.68 -11.48 6.57
CA THR A 86 -15.17 -10.67 7.67
C THR A 86 -14.64 -11.58 8.78
N GLY A 87 -14.13 -10.98 9.86
CA GLY A 87 -13.74 -11.73 11.05
C GLY A 87 -14.88 -12.55 11.67
N SER A 88 -16.16 -12.22 11.42
CA SER A 88 -17.29 -13.02 11.91
C SER A 88 -17.43 -14.37 11.19
N ASP A 89 -16.84 -14.50 10.01
CA ASP A 89 -16.84 -15.73 9.21
C ASP A 89 -15.67 -16.66 9.57
N ALA A 90 -14.81 -16.25 10.51
CA ALA A 90 -13.70 -17.04 11.02
C ALA A 90 -14.19 -18.40 11.52
N ASP A 91 -13.42 -19.46 11.22
CA ASP A 91 -13.68 -20.84 11.65
C ASP A 91 -15.03 -21.44 11.17
N ASN A 92 -15.73 -20.79 10.23
CA ASN A 92 -16.89 -21.38 9.56
C ASN A 92 -16.44 -22.46 8.56
N ASN A 93 -16.30 -23.70 9.04
CA ASN A 93 -15.91 -24.84 8.22
C ASN A 93 -16.96 -25.30 7.18
N ASN A 94 -18.13 -24.66 7.13
CA ASN A 94 -19.23 -25.04 6.24
C ASN A 94 -19.36 -24.14 5.00
N LEU A 95 -18.40 -23.25 4.74
CA LEU A 95 -18.41 -22.41 3.56
C LEU A 95 -18.21 -23.27 2.29
N VAL A 96 -19.26 -23.41 1.50
CA VAL A 96 -19.20 -24.04 0.17
C VAL A 96 -19.56 -22.98 -0.87
N ILE A 97 -18.72 -22.86 -1.90
CA ILE A 97 -18.91 -21.92 -3.00
C ILE A 97 -19.03 -22.73 -4.30
N ASP A 98 -20.16 -22.60 -4.97
CA ASP A 98 -20.43 -23.19 -6.27
C ASP A 98 -19.90 -22.27 -7.38
N LEU A 99 -19.04 -22.77 -8.27
CA LEU A 99 -18.67 -22.04 -9.49
C LEU A 99 -19.51 -22.48 -10.68
N LYS A 100 -20.07 -21.50 -11.38
CA LYS A 100 -20.79 -21.72 -12.63
C LYS A 100 -19.84 -21.78 -13.81
N LYS A 101 -20.03 -22.74 -14.74
CA LYS A 101 -19.27 -22.76 -16.01
C LYS A 101 -19.60 -21.52 -16.86
N LYS A 102 -18.61 -20.98 -17.55
CA LYS A 102 -18.83 -19.96 -18.58
C LYS A 102 -19.59 -20.60 -19.74
N GLU A 103 -20.86 -20.23 -19.89
CA GLU A 103 -21.63 -20.59 -21.07
C GLU A 103 -21.14 -19.75 -22.26
N LYS A 104 -20.75 -20.40 -23.35
CA LYS A 104 -20.53 -19.71 -24.64
C LYS A 104 -21.88 -19.57 -25.32
N SER A 105 -22.53 -18.42 -25.22
CA SER A 105 -23.71 -18.17 -26.04
C SER A 105 -23.29 -17.89 -27.49
N LEU A 106 -24.02 -18.46 -28.45
CA LEU A 106 -23.78 -18.23 -29.88
C LEU A 106 -23.95 -16.74 -30.23
N ASP A 107 -24.92 -16.08 -29.60
CA ASP A 107 -25.17 -14.65 -29.79
C ASP A 107 -24.01 -13.78 -29.31
N GLU A 108 -23.42 -14.08 -28.15
CA GLU A 108 -22.22 -13.38 -27.67
C GLU A 108 -21.02 -13.60 -28.60
N PHE A 109 -20.87 -14.79 -29.19
CA PHE A 109 -19.80 -15.08 -30.14
C PHE A 109 -19.95 -14.31 -31.46
N VAL A 110 -21.15 -14.28 -32.04
CA VAL A 110 -21.44 -13.54 -33.28
C VAL A 110 -21.29 -12.04 -33.08
N VAL A 111 -21.73 -11.51 -31.94
CA VAL A 111 -21.56 -10.11 -31.54
C VAL A 111 -20.07 -9.80 -31.38
N LYS A 112 -19.29 -10.61 -30.65
CA LYS A 112 -17.84 -10.41 -30.51
C LYS A 112 -17.14 -10.39 -31.86
N ALA A 113 -17.39 -11.36 -32.73
CA ALA A 113 -16.77 -11.44 -34.05
C ALA A 113 -17.08 -10.24 -34.96
N SER A 114 -18.28 -9.65 -34.84
CA SER A 114 -18.70 -8.53 -35.70
C SER A 114 -18.18 -7.16 -35.23
N TYR A 115 -17.86 -7.03 -33.94
CA TYR A 115 -17.41 -5.76 -33.34
C TYR A 115 -15.93 -5.76 -32.94
N GLU A 116 -15.25 -6.91 -32.95
CA GLU A 116 -13.83 -7.01 -32.63
C GLU A 116 -12.99 -6.19 -33.62
N VAL A 117 -12.06 -5.43 -33.08
CA VAL A 117 -11.13 -4.59 -33.83
C VAL A 117 -9.81 -5.36 -33.94
N ALA A 118 -9.52 -5.87 -35.13
CA ALA A 118 -8.36 -6.75 -35.36
C ALA A 118 -7.02 -6.13 -34.94
N ASP A 119 -6.85 -4.82 -35.14
CA ASP A 119 -5.68 -4.03 -34.74
C ASP A 119 -5.93 -3.19 -33.48
N GLY A 120 -6.87 -3.63 -32.63
CA GLY A 120 -7.37 -2.88 -31.49
C GLY A 120 -6.28 -2.43 -30.51
N LEU A 121 -5.25 -3.25 -30.29
CA LEU A 121 -4.11 -2.87 -29.45
C LEU A 121 -3.32 -1.70 -30.03
N ALA A 122 -3.09 -1.68 -31.35
CA ALA A 122 -2.40 -0.56 -31.99
C ALA A 122 -3.25 0.72 -31.98
N LYS A 123 -4.57 0.58 -32.13
CA LYS A 123 -5.49 1.71 -32.23
C LYS A 123 -5.89 2.33 -30.89
N TYR A 124 -6.07 1.50 -29.86
CA TYR A 124 -6.63 1.91 -28.57
C TYR A 124 -5.77 1.49 -27.38
N GLY A 125 -4.61 0.85 -27.59
CA GLY A 125 -3.74 0.39 -26.51
C GLY A 125 -3.27 1.53 -25.61
N ASP A 126 -2.76 2.61 -26.18
CA ASP A 126 -2.30 3.78 -25.40
C ASP A 126 -3.47 4.44 -24.67
N PHE A 127 -4.62 4.58 -25.33
CA PHE A 127 -5.85 5.07 -24.69
C PHE A 127 -6.27 4.20 -23.50
N PHE A 128 -6.22 2.87 -23.64
CA PHE A 128 -6.53 1.94 -22.57
C PHE A 128 -5.54 2.10 -21.41
N ILE A 129 -4.23 2.13 -21.67
CA ILE A 129 -3.21 2.32 -20.64
C ILE A 129 -3.42 3.64 -19.89
N ASP A 130 -3.64 4.73 -20.61
CA ASP A 130 -3.89 6.06 -20.03
C ASP A 130 -5.11 6.09 -19.10
N ASN A 131 -6.15 5.32 -19.41
CA ASN A 131 -7.43 5.33 -18.68
C ASN A 131 -7.57 4.20 -17.65
N PHE A 132 -6.77 3.14 -17.78
CA PHE A 132 -6.78 1.98 -16.89
C PHE A 132 -5.59 1.99 -15.92
N ILE A 133 -4.37 2.23 -16.40
CA ILE A 133 -3.17 2.31 -15.57
C ILE A 133 -2.99 3.72 -14.99
N GLY A 134 -3.34 4.76 -15.75
CA GLY A 134 -3.27 6.16 -15.34
C GLY A 134 -2.10 6.92 -15.97
N LYS A 135 -1.92 8.19 -15.56
CA LYS A 135 -0.93 9.12 -16.15
C LYS A 135 0.12 9.64 -15.16
N THR A 136 0.02 9.24 -13.89
CA THR A 136 0.89 9.66 -12.80
C THR A 136 2.34 9.22 -13.01
N ALA A 137 3.26 9.73 -12.17
CA ALA A 137 4.66 9.29 -12.19
C ALA A 137 4.81 7.79 -11.88
N ASN A 138 3.94 7.24 -11.03
CA ASN A 138 3.92 5.80 -10.76
C ASN A 138 3.36 5.03 -11.96
N ALA A 139 2.26 5.50 -12.55
CA ALA A 139 1.64 4.89 -13.72
C ALA A 139 2.59 4.81 -14.94
N ARG A 140 3.44 5.82 -15.14
CA ARG A 140 4.48 5.82 -16.19
C ARG A 140 5.54 4.72 -16.01
N GLN A 141 5.68 4.17 -14.81
CA GLN A 141 6.59 3.05 -14.51
C GLN A 141 5.86 1.70 -14.47
N CYS A 142 4.59 1.68 -14.86
CA CYS A 142 3.81 0.47 -15.02
C CYS A 142 3.92 -0.10 -16.44
N SER A 143 3.86 -1.42 -16.55
CA SER A 143 3.75 -2.12 -17.82
C SER A 143 2.82 -3.32 -17.70
N ILE A 144 2.00 -3.57 -18.72
CA ILE A 144 1.27 -4.84 -18.88
C ILE A 144 2.15 -5.77 -19.70
N GLU A 145 2.53 -6.93 -19.15
CA GLU A 145 3.44 -7.88 -19.82
C GLU A 145 2.73 -8.66 -20.93
N ASN A 146 1.45 -8.99 -20.74
CA ASN A 146 0.64 -9.80 -21.65
C ASN A 146 -0.44 -8.98 -22.38
N LYS A 147 -0.04 -7.90 -23.06
CA LYS A 147 -0.98 -7.01 -23.77
C LYS A 147 -1.80 -7.72 -24.85
N GLU A 148 -1.30 -8.83 -25.40
CA GLU A 148 -1.97 -9.69 -26.37
C GLU A 148 -3.23 -10.37 -25.81
N ALA A 149 -3.37 -10.46 -24.49
CA ALA A 149 -4.58 -10.93 -23.83
C ALA A 149 -5.77 -9.97 -24.03
N LEU A 150 -5.53 -8.70 -24.37
CA LEU A 150 -6.57 -7.69 -24.56
C LEU A 150 -7.31 -7.91 -25.88
N LYS A 151 -8.63 -7.85 -25.82
CA LYS A 151 -9.55 -7.90 -26.96
C LYS A 151 -10.41 -6.65 -26.98
N PHE A 152 -10.44 -5.97 -28.12
CA PHE A 152 -11.04 -4.65 -28.27
C PHE A 152 -12.28 -4.76 -29.15
N TYR A 153 -13.38 -4.18 -28.69
CA TYR A 153 -14.67 -4.21 -29.37
C TYR A 153 -15.22 -2.80 -29.49
N TYR A 154 -15.55 -2.37 -30.70
CA TYR A 154 -16.09 -1.03 -30.92
C TYR A 154 -17.51 -1.06 -31.49
N TYR A 155 -18.46 -0.60 -30.68
CA TYR A 155 -19.89 -0.57 -30.99
C TYR A 155 -20.25 0.76 -31.64
N LYS A 156 -20.08 0.85 -32.97
CA LYS A 156 -20.31 2.09 -33.76
C LYS A 156 -21.61 2.81 -33.43
N ARG A 157 -22.74 2.09 -33.32
CA ARG A 157 -24.07 2.70 -33.04
C ARG A 157 -24.16 3.33 -31.65
N LYS A 158 -23.47 2.76 -30.67
CA LYS A 158 -23.44 3.28 -29.29
C LYS A 158 -22.27 4.24 -29.06
N ASN A 159 -21.38 4.38 -30.03
CA ASN A 159 -20.11 5.09 -29.90
C ASN A 159 -19.34 4.66 -28.63
N LEU A 160 -19.17 3.34 -28.46
CA LEU A 160 -18.66 2.73 -27.24
C LEU A 160 -17.52 1.76 -27.54
N LEU A 161 -16.39 1.92 -26.84
CA LEU A 161 -15.28 0.98 -26.83
C LEU A 161 -15.41 0.07 -25.59
N LYS A 162 -15.39 -1.25 -25.80
CA LYS A 162 -15.30 -2.24 -24.72
C LYS A 162 -14.01 -3.04 -24.90
N ILE A 163 -13.28 -3.24 -23.81
CA ILE A 163 -12.05 -4.01 -23.77
C ILE A 163 -12.23 -5.13 -22.75
N LEU A 164 -11.87 -6.34 -23.16
CA LEU A 164 -11.89 -7.55 -22.35
C LEU A 164 -10.49 -8.15 -22.32
N ALA A 165 -10.20 -9.01 -21.35
CA ALA A 165 -8.99 -9.82 -21.35
C ALA A 165 -9.35 -11.31 -21.45
N THR A 166 -8.58 -12.08 -22.24
CA THR A 166 -8.77 -13.53 -22.36
C THR A 166 -8.15 -14.32 -21.20
N GLU A 167 -7.22 -13.69 -20.49
CA GLU A 167 -6.55 -14.18 -19.31
C GLU A 167 -6.24 -13.00 -18.37
N PRO A 168 -5.86 -13.25 -17.10
CA PRO A 168 -5.60 -12.19 -16.15
C PRO A 168 -4.41 -11.34 -16.61
N LEU A 169 -4.53 -10.02 -16.54
CA LEU A 169 -3.46 -9.11 -16.92
C LEU A 169 -2.33 -9.17 -15.89
N ARG A 170 -1.09 -9.22 -16.36
CA ARG A 170 0.12 -9.16 -15.54
C ARG A 170 0.69 -7.75 -15.61
N ILE A 171 0.36 -6.94 -14.62
CA ILE A 171 0.78 -5.54 -14.52
C ILE A 171 2.00 -5.49 -13.61
N VAL A 172 3.11 -4.94 -14.09
CA VAL A 172 4.32 -4.70 -13.30
C VAL A 172 4.37 -3.22 -12.98
N ASN A 173 4.36 -2.86 -11.71
CA ASN A 173 4.51 -1.51 -11.21
C ASN A 173 5.91 -1.35 -10.59
N ASN A 174 6.85 -0.86 -11.39
CA ASN A 174 8.24 -0.69 -10.94
C ASN A 174 8.41 0.45 -9.93
N ALA A 175 7.50 1.43 -9.93
CA ALA A 175 7.53 2.54 -8.98
C ALA A 175 7.19 2.09 -7.57
N LEU A 176 6.14 1.27 -7.42
CA LEU A 176 5.67 0.77 -6.13
C LEU A 176 6.23 -0.61 -5.77
N GLY A 177 6.95 -1.27 -6.67
CA GLY A 177 7.52 -2.59 -6.41
C GLY A 177 6.46 -3.67 -6.24
N TYR A 178 5.44 -3.64 -7.09
CA TYR A 178 4.38 -4.64 -7.11
C TYR A 178 4.24 -5.25 -8.50
N THR A 179 3.92 -6.54 -8.54
CA THR A 179 3.21 -7.14 -9.66
C THR A 179 1.75 -7.28 -9.28
N ILE A 180 0.84 -7.01 -10.22
CA ILE A 180 -0.60 -7.08 -10.00
C ILE A 180 -1.15 -8.03 -11.06
N LYS A 181 -1.67 -9.17 -10.60
CA LYS A 181 -2.52 -10.03 -11.42
C LYS A 181 -3.92 -9.42 -11.40
N TYR A 182 -4.39 -8.93 -12.53
CA TYR A 182 -5.69 -8.26 -12.62
C TYR A 182 -6.67 -9.08 -13.47
N GLU A 183 -7.66 -9.68 -12.83
CA GLU A 183 -8.77 -10.36 -13.50
C GLU A 183 -9.74 -9.30 -14.05
N LEU A 184 -9.48 -8.81 -15.27
CA LEU A 184 -10.31 -7.79 -15.90
C LEU A 184 -11.66 -8.40 -16.31
N ASP A 185 -12.74 -7.93 -15.69
CA ASP A 185 -14.09 -8.26 -16.12
C ASP A 185 -14.44 -7.44 -17.37
N SER A 186 -14.39 -6.12 -17.27
CA SER A 186 -14.44 -5.27 -18.47
C SER A 186 -13.87 -3.88 -18.24
N PHE A 187 -13.40 -3.27 -19.33
CA PHE A 187 -13.20 -1.82 -19.45
C PHE A 187 -14.16 -1.28 -20.51
N ILE A 188 -14.83 -0.17 -20.24
CA ILE A 188 -15.79 0.46 -21.13
C ILE A 188 -15.48 1.95 -21.21
N HIS A 189 -15.44 2.49 -22.42
CA HIS A 189 -15.42 3.92 -22.67
C HIS A 189 -16.57 4.31 -23.60
N GLU A 190 -17.41 5.24 -23.15
CA GLU A 190 -18.46 5.83 -23.95
C GLU A 190 -18.02 7.21 -24.47
N TYR A 191 -17.76 7.31 -25.78
CA TYR A 191 -17.20 8.53 -26.38
C TYR A 191 -18.18 9.71 -26.40
N ASN A 192 -19.49 9.47 -26.28
CA ASN A 192 -20.49 10.54 -26.23
C ASN A 192 -20.44 11.33 -24.91
N THR A 193 -20.12 10.65 -23.80
CA THR A 193 -20.02 11.25 -22.46
C THR A 193 -18.58 11.45 -22.02
N GLY A 194 -17.62 10.77 -22.67
CA GLY A 194 -16.21 10.76 -22.28
C GLY A 194 -15.92 9.88 -21.05
N ILE A 195 -16.92 9.14 -20.55
CA ILE A 195 -16.79 8.35 -19.32
C ILE A 195 -16.08 7.02 -19.60
N SER A 196 -15.05 6.74 -18.80
CA SER A 196 -14.35 5.46 -18.76
C SER A 196 -14.64 4.74 -17.44
N LEU A 197 -15.08 3.48 -17.51
CA LEU A 197 -15.36 2.61 -16.36
C LEU A 197 -14.62 1.29 -16.53
N TYR A 198 -14.16 0.70 -15.43
CA TYR A 198 -13.62 -0.65 -15.44
C TYR A 198 -13.96 -1.40 -14.16
N SER A 199 -14.08 -2.72 -14.29
CA SER A 199 -14.32 -3.67 -13.21
C SER A 199 -13.32 -4.82 -13.28
N GLY A 200 -12.95 -5.35 -12.13
CA GLY A 200 -12.09 -6.52 -12.06
C GLY A 200 -11.46 -6.70 -10.69
N TYR A 201 -10.70 -7.79 -10.58
CA TYR A 201 -10.25 -8.31 -9.29
C TYR A 201 -8.72 -8.32 -9.23
N PRO A 202 -8.08 -7.32 -8.58
CA PRO A 202 -6.63 -7.27 -8.46
C PRO A 202 -6.12 -8.19 -7.34
N LEU A 203 -5.02 -8.88 -7.61
CA LEU A 203 -4.19 -9.58 -6.64
C LEU A 203 -2.76 -9.07 -6.75
N PHE A 204 -2.26 -8.47 -5.68
CA PHE A 204 -0.92 -7.92 -5.61
C PHE A 204 0.09 -9.00 -5.24
N LYS A 205 1.33 -8.80 -5.65
CA LYS A 205 2.49 -9.53 -5.17
C LYS A 205 3.65 -8.55 -5.07
N GLU A 206 4.26 -8.45 -3.90
CA GLU A 206 5.45 -7.64 -3.72
C GLU A 206 6.59 -8.18 -4.59
N MET A 207 7.28 -7.25 -5.25
CA MET A 207 8.52 -7.56 -5.96
C MET A 207 9.64 -7.76 -4.95
N GLU A 208 10.57 -8.65 -5.28
CA GLU A 208 11.75 -8.88 -4.47
C GLU A 208 12.95 -8.11 -5.04
N THR A 209 13.81 -7.61 -4.14
CA THR A 209 15.08 -6.99 -4.53
C THR A 209 16.13 -7.23 -3.44
N SER A 210 17.36 -7.47 -3.86
CA SER A 210 18.52 -7.51 -2.96
C SER A 210 19.09 -6.12 -2.65
N SER A 211 18.66 -5.10 -3.40
CA SER A 211 19.10 -3.72 -3.22
C SER A 211 18.24 -3.01 -2.16
N LEU A 212 18.84 -2.71 -1.01
CA LEU A 212 18.20 -1.88 0.03
C LEU A 212 17.77 -0.51 -0.50
N GLN A 213 18.54 0.08 -1.42
CA GLN A 213 18.18 1.35 -2.05
C GLN A 213 16.88 1.23 -2.86
N GLN A 214 16.71 0.14 -3.59
CA GLN A 214 15.50 -0.09 -4.38
C GLN A 214 14.30 -0.38 -3.49
N LEU A 215 14.49 -1.19 -2.44
CA LEU A 215 13.43 -1.45 -1.45
C LEU A 215 12.95 -0.16 -0.80
N GLU A 216 13.88 0.73 -0.44
CA GLU A 216 13.52 2.01 0.17
C GLU A 216 12.83 2.97 -0.82
N LYS A 217 13.28 3.00 -2.09
CA LYS A 217 12.55 3.72 -3.14
C LYS A 217 11.10 3.27 -3.23
N TRP A 218 10.85 1.96 -3.18
CA TRP A 218 9.50 1.42 -3.14
C TRP A 218 8.75 1.82 -1.87
N ASN A 219 9.37 1.75 -0.69
CA ASN A 219 8.72 2.17 0.56
C ASN A 219 8.32 3.65 0.54
N VAL A 220 9.18 4.52 0.04
CA VAL A 220 8.91 5.96 -0.10
C VAL A 220 7.78 6.16 -1.11
N ALA A 221 7.87 5.57 -2.29
CA ALA A 221 6.84 5.70 -3.32
C ALA A 221 5.47 5.17 -2.84
N ARG A 222 5.45 4.05 -2.10
CA ARG A 222 4.24 3.51 -1.45
C ARG A 222 3.71 4.45 -0.38
N THR A 223 4.57 5.12 0.39
CA THR A 223 4.13 6.09 1.40
C THR A 223 3.50 7.31 0.75
N VAL A 224 4.08 7.79 -0.35
CA VAL A 224 3.52 8.89 -1.15
C VAL A 224 2.18 8.47 -1.74
N ALA A 225 2.10 7.33 -2.43
CA ALA A 225 0.85 6.80 -2.97
C ALA A 225 -0.22 6.50 -1.91
N TYR A 226 0.18 6.26 -0.65
CA TYR A 226 -0.76 6.07 0.45
C TYR A 226 -1.35 7.39 0.92
N ASN A 227 -0.52 8.41 1.14
CA ASN A 227 -0.98 9.71 1.61
C ASN A 227 -1.97 10.31 0.61
N GLY A 228 -2.98 11.04 1.12
CA GLY A 228 -4.06 11.55 0.27
C GLY A 228 -5.04 10.52 -0.32
N SER A 229 -4.63 9.27 -0.55
CA SER A 229 -5.45 8.24 -1.22
C SER A 229 -6.77 7.91 -0.52
N ILE A 230 -7.70 7.29 -1.27
CA ILE A 230 -8.95 6.76 -0.70
C ILE A 230 -8.69 5.74 0.42
N LEU A 231 -7.68 4.88 0.29
CA LEU A 231 -7.32 3.92 1.33
C LEU A 231 -6.89 4.64 2.62
N HIS A 232 -6.20 5.76 2.49
CA HIS A 232 -5.86 6.61 3.62
C HIS A 232 -7.07 7.28 4.22
N PHE A 233 -7.92 7.90 3.41
CA PHE A 233 -9.15 8.52 3.86
C PHE A 233 -10.04 7.54 4.64
N MET A 234 -10.33 6.35 4.09
CA MET A 234 -11.22 5.36 4.72
C MET A 234 -10.67 4.89 6.07
N ARG A 235 -9.36 4.64 6.16
CA ARG A 235 -8.70 4.30 7.43
C ARG A 235 -8.72 5.46 8.42
N SER A 236 -8.54 6.70 7.96
CA SER A 236 -8.56 7.88 8.81
C SER A 236 -9.97 8.18 9.32
N LEU A 237 -10.99 7.98 8.49
CA LEU A 237 -12.40 8.05 8.88
C LEU A 237 -12.73 6.98 9.94
N TYR A 238 -12.39 5.72 9.69
CA TYR A 238 -12.59 4.60 10.63
C TYR A 238 -11.96 4.86 12.01
N ASN A 239 -10.75 5.44 12.03
CA ASN A 239 -9.99 5.69 13.26
C ASN A 239 -10.28 7.06 13.91
N LYS A 240 -11.23 7.83 13.38
CA LYS A 240 -11.53 9.20 13.80
C LYS A 240 -10.35 10.19 13.73
N LYS A 241 -9.49 10.06 12.72
CA LYS A 241 -8.27 10.88 12.54
C LYS A 241 -8.26 11.83 11.35
N LEU A 242 -9.38 12.02 10.65
CA LEU A 242 -9.43 12.85 9.43
C LEU A 242 -8.68 14.19 9.55
N LYS A 243 -8.99 14.99 10.58
CA LYS A 243 -8.36 16.30 10.79
C LYS A 243 -6.85 16.21 11.07
N GLU A 244 -6.43 15.24 11.87
CA GLU A 244 -5.02 15.02 12.22
C GLU A 244 -4.21 14.60 10.99
N GLU A 245 -4.83 13.84 10.10
CA GLU A 245 -4.23 13.29 8.89
C GLU A 245 -4.34 14.24 7.70
N GLY A 246 -4.94 15.43 7.87
CA GLY A 246 -4.99 16.50 6.85
C GLY A 246 -6.22 16.48 5.94
N PHE A 247 -7.23 15.67 6.26
CA PHE A 247 -8.49 15.64 5.52
C PHE A 247 -9.51 16.66 6.05
N GLU A 248 -10.26 17.25 5.13
CA GLU A 248 -11.47 18.01 5.40
C GLU A 248 -12.62 17.46 4.55
N ILE A 249 -13.81 17.41 5.13
CA ILE A 249 -15.05 17.08 4.41
C ILE A 249 -15.88 18.35 4.28
N GLN A 250 -16.37 18.60 3.07
CA GLN A 250 -17.34 19.63 2.78
C GLN A 250 -18.56 19.02 2.09
N PHE A 251 -19.74 19.55 2.38
CA PHE A 251 -20.92 19.21 1.59
C PHE A 251 -21.09 20.19 0.45
N VAL A 252 -21.34 19.65 -0.74
CA VAL A 252 -21.65 20.46 -1.92
C VAL A 252 -23.16 20.58 -1.99
N VAL A 253 -23.67 21.80 -1.81
CA VAL A 253 -25.10 22.09 -1.89
C VAL A 253 -25.34 22.93 -3.13
N LYS A 254 -26.26 22.46 -3.99
CA LYS A 254 -26.68 23.17 -5.19
C LYS A 254 -27.95 23.97 -4.91
N ASN A 255 -27.88 25.29 -5.02
CA ASN A 255 -29.03 26.19 -4.88
C ASN A 255 -29.10 27.14 -6.07
N ASN A 256 -30.19 27.10 -6.84
CA ASN A 256 -30.39 27.90 -8.06
C ASN A 256 -29.18 27.85 -9.02
N ASP A 257 -28.67 26.65 -9.27
CA ASP A 257 -27.47 26.38 -10.10
C ASP A 257 -26.14 26.94 -9.59
N VAL A 258 -26.11 27.48 -8.37
CA VAL A 258 -24.86 27.83 -7.68
C VAL A 258 -24.49 26.72 -6.72
N GLU A 259 -23.31 26.13 -6.92
CA GLU A 259 -22.73 25.18 -5.98
C GLU A 259 -22.02 25.93 -4.85
N THR A 260 -22.41 25.64 -3.61
CA THR A 260 -21.76 26.17 -2.42
C THR A 260 -21.18 25.01 -1.63
N ALA A 261 -19.88 25.08 -1.37
CA ALA A 261 -19.23 24.14 -0.49
C ALA A 261 -19.38 24.60 0.96
N LEU A 262 -19.87 23.71 1.83
CA LEU A 262 -20.09 23.97 3.24
C LEU A 262 -19.06 23.21 4.09
N PRO A 263 -18.04 23.90 4.63
CA PRO A 263 -17.09 23.28 5.54
C PRO A 263 -17.77 22.80 6.82
N LEU A 264 -17.52 21.55 7.19
CA LEU A 264 -18.11 20.93 8.37
C LEU A 264 -17.20 21.10 9.59
N LYS A 265 -17.75 21.56 10.71
CA LYS A 265 -16.98 21.71 11.97
C LYS A 265 -16.74 20.38 12.67
N ASP A 266 -17.73 19.49 12.66
CA ASP A 266 -17.65 18.13 13.19
C ASP A 266 -18.11 17.15 12.11
N PHE A 267 -17.14 16.55 11.43
CA PHE A 267 -17.36 15.64 10.33
C PHE A 267 -18.16 14.41 10.77
N TYR A 268 -17.85 13.84 11.94
CA TYR A 268 -18.43 12.57 12.39
C TYR A 268 -19.92 12.72 12.71
N GLN A 269 -20.34 13.84 13.28
CA GLN A 269 -21.77 14.11 13.43
C GLN A 269 -22.45 14.34 12.08
N SER A 270 -21.77 15.03 11.15
CA SER A 270 -22.38 15.47 9.90
C SER A 270 -22.61 14.34 8.90
N VAL A 271 -21.78 13.29 8.91
CA VAL A 271 -21.93 12.11 8.04
C VAL A 271 -22.66 10.96 8.72
N ASN A 272 -23.40 11.24 9.81
CA ASN A 272 -24.11 10.24 10.61
C ASN A 272 -23.22 9.04 10.99
N TYR A 273 -22.01 9.31 11.49
CA TYR A 273 -21.04 8.27 11.83
C TYR A 273 -21.53 7.38 12.99
N LYS A 274 -21.48 6.06 12.78
CA LYS A 274 -21.75 5.06 13.82
C LYS A 274 -20.69 3.96 13.78
N LYS A 275 -20.06 3.68 14.92
CA LYS A 275 -19.11 2.56 15.05
C LYS A 275 -19.72 1.41 15.84
N ASP A 276 -19.66 0.21 15.28
CA ASP A 276 -19.91 -1.04 15.98
C ASP A 276 -18.56 -1.67 16.36
N ASP A 277 -18.17 -1.50 17.63
CA ASP A 277 -16.91 -2.06 18.14
C ASP A 277 -16.94 -3.60 18.25
N SER A 278 -18.12 -4.24 18.27
CA SER A 278 -18.21 -5.70 18.30
C SER A 278 -17.94 -6.30 16.93
N ALA A 279 -18.41 -5.63 15.86
CA ALA A 279 -18.18 -6.03 14.48
C ALA A 279 -16.88 -5.44 13.89
N ASN A 280 -16.28 -4.43 14.52
CA ASN A 280 -15.19 -3.62 13.96
C ASN A 280 -15.57 -2.94 12.62
N ILE A 281 -16.79 -2.43 12.56
CA ILE A 281 -17.35 -1.75 11.38
C ILE A 281 -17.73 -0.32 11.75
N VAL A 282 -17.52 0.60 10.81
CA VAL A 282 -18.01 1.98 10.85
C VAL A 282 -19.01 2.16 9.73
N ASP A 283 -20.25 2.48 10.08
CA ASP A 283 -21.28 2.93 9.15
C ASP A 283 -21.25 4.46 9.05
N ILE A 284 -21.30 4.99 7.83
CA ILE A 284 -21.53 6.41 7.55
C ILE A 284 -22.73 6.58 6.61
N LEU A 285 -23.55 7.58 6.86
CA LEU A 285 -24.65 7.97 5.98
C LEU A 285 -24.61 9.49 5.81
N PRO A 286 -23.97 10.01 4.74
CA PRO A 286 -23.91 11.44 4.51
C PRO A 286 -25.29 12.06 4.35
N ASN A 287 -25.50 13.23 4.97
CA ASN A 287 -26.74 13.99 4.82
C ASN A 287 -26.89 14.68 3.44
N GLN A 288 -25.90 14.55 2.57
CA GLN A 288 -25.86 15.13 1.22
C GLN A 288 -25.30 14.12 0.25
N ARG A 289 -25.77 14.17 -1.01
CA ARG A 289 -25.34 13.28 -2.08
C ARG A 289 -23.85 13.43 -2.41
N ASP A 290 -23.40 14.68 -2.47
CA ASP A 290 -22.07 15.04 -2.93
C ASP A 290 -21.21 15.47 -1.75
N VAL A 291 -20.21 14.66 -1.45
CA VAL A 291 -19.31 14.83 -0.32
C VAL A 291 -17.92 15.13 -0.87
N ALA A 292 -17.51 16.39 -0.80
CA ALA A 292 -16.19 16.83 -1.19
C ALA A 292 -15.17 16.46 -0.11
N ILE A 293 -14.12 15.76 -0.52
CA ILE A 293 -12.99 15.37 0.30
C ILE A 293 -11.77 16.17 -0.14
N ILE A 294 -11.25 16.96 0.78
CA ILE A 294 -10.06 17.80 0.57
C ILE A 294 -8.90 17.18 1.34
N TYR A 295 -7.79 16.93 0.66
CA TYR A 295 -6.52 16.59 1.30
C TYR A 295 -5.58 17.79 1.25
N LYS A 296 -5.32 18.40 2.42
CA LYS A 296 -4.59 19.67 2.53
C LYS A 296 -3.07 19.54 2.60
N ASN A 297 -2.59 18.33 2.82
CA ASN A 297 -1.17 18.12 3.07
C ASN A 297 -0.37 18.03 1.76
N GLU A 298 -1.03 17.98 0.61
CA GLU A 298 -0.42 17.82 -0.71
C GLU A 298 -1.12 18.66 -1.78
N GLU A 299 -0.35 19.15 -2.74
CA GLU A 299 -0.87 19.87 -3.91
C GLU A 299 -1.07 18.89 -5.07
N PRO A 300 -2.11 19.05 -5.91
CA PRO A 300 -2.32 18.15 -7.03
C PRO A 300 -1.14 18.16 -7.99
N SER A 301 -0.81 17.00 -8.56
CA SER A 301 0.20 16.87 -9.61
C SER A 301 0.01 17.89 -10.75
N ASP A 302 1.11 18.40 -11.29
CA ASP A 302 1.11 19.32 -12.44
C ASP A 302 0.31 18.77 -13.62
N LEU A 303 0.45 17.47 -13.90
CA LEU A 303 -0.30 16.78 -14.97
C LEU A 303 -1.81 16.78 -14.73
N TYR A 304 -2.24 16.67 -13.47
CA TYR A 304 -3.65 16.75 -13.12
C TYR A 304 -4.18 18.17 -13.32
N ARG A 305 -3.41 19.20 -12.92
CA ARG A 305 -3.80 20.61 -13.08
C ARG A 305 -3.82 21.03 -14.55
N GLU A 306 -2.91 20.52 -15.37
CA GLU A 306 -2.91 20.73 -16.82
C GLU A 306 -4.16 20.11 -17.48
N ALA A 307 -4.56 18.93 -17.03
CA ALA A 307 -5.77 18.25 -17.53
C ALA A 307 -7.07 18.85 -16.97
N ASN A 308 -7.02 19.53 -15.81
CA ASN A 308 -8.16 20.09 -15.10
C ASN A 308 -7.85 21.54 -14.63
N PRO A 309 -7.85 22.54 -15.52
CA PRO A 309 -7.45 23.91 -15.18
C PRO A 309 -8.29 24.58 -14.08
N ASP A 310 -9.55 24.15 -13.93
CA ASP A 310 -10.47 24.67 -12.92
C ASP A 310 -10.30 24.00 -11.54
N ALA A 311 -9.44 22.97 -11.44
CA ALA A 311 -9.21 22.29 -10.18
C ALA A 311 -8.41 23.15 -9.18
N PRO A 312 -8.61 22.97 -7.86
CA PRO A 312 -7.86 23.69 -6.85
C PRO A 312 -6.35 23.48 -6.96
N ALA A 313 -5.56 24.54 -6.87
CA ALA A 313 -4.10 24.44 -7.03
C ALA A 313 -3.34 24.06 -5.75
N LYS A 314 -3.94 24.23 -4.58
CA LYS A 314 -3.25 24.16 -3.27
C LYS A 314 -3.57 22.90 -2.46
N PHE A 315 -4.50 22.09 -2.93
CA PHE A 315 -4.94 20.88 -2.24
C PHE A 315 -5.59 19.93 -3.24
N GLU A 316 -5.52 18.64 -2.95
CA GLU A 316 -6.25 17.63 -3.70
C GLU A 316 -7.72 17.64 -3.31
N LEU A 317 -8.58 17.59 -4.33
CA LEU A 317 -10.03 17.57 -4.19
C LEU A 317 -10.58 16.35 -4.94
N SER A 318 -11.29 15.51 -4.20
CA SER A 318 -12.09 14.40 -4.73
C SER A 318 -13.52 14.57 -4.25
N VAL A 319 -14.49 14.04 -5.00
CA VAL A 319 -15.90 14.03 -4.58
C VAL A 319 -16.39 12.60 -4.57
N LEU A 320 -16.97 12.21 -3.43
CA LEU A 320 -17.74 10.98 -3.29
C LEU A 320 -19.22 11.32 -3.55
N ASN A 321 -19.79 10.69 -4.57
CA ASN A 321 -21.19 10.83 -4.94
C ASN A 321 -21.95 9.58 -4.46
N PHE A 322 -22.78 9.74 -3.43
CA PHE A 322 -23.59 8.67 -2.85
C PHE A 322 -24.91 8.52 -3.60
N LEU A 323 -25.45 7.30 -3.64
CA LEU A 323 -26.86 7.11 -3.99
C LEU A 323 -27.77 7.57 -2.83
N PRO A 324 -29.00 8.06 -3.11
CA PRO A 324 -29.89 8.55 -2.06
C PRO A 324 -30.20 7.50 -1.00
N ASN A 325 -29.95 7.84 0.27
CA ASN A 325 -30.17 7.00 1.47
C ASN A 325 -29.26 5.76 1.60
N GLU A 326 -28.21 5.64 0.80
CA GLU A 326 -27.25 4.54 0.95
C GLU A 326 -26.16 4.90 1.97
N SER A 327 -25.85 3.95 2.85
CA SER A 327 -24.75 4.08 3.81
C SER A 327 -23.49 3.39 3.29
N LEU A 328 -22.36 3.68 3.92
CA LEU A 328 -21.09 3.03 3.61
C LEU A 328 -20.54 2.38 4.88
N ASP A 329 -20.42 1.06 4.83
CA ASP A 329 -19.71 0.30 5.84
C ASP A 329 -18.22 0.31 5.55
N ILE A 330 -17.42 0.71 6.53
CA ILE A 330 -15.96 0.80 6.48
C ILE A 330 -15.38 -0.12 7.55
N GLU A 331 -14.44 -0.97 7.16
CA GLU A 331 -13.74 -1.87 8.06
C GLU A 331 -12.33 -1.36 8.38
N GLN A 332 -11.70 -1.94 9.42
CA GLN A 332 -10.44 -1.44 9.98
C GLN A 332 -9.28 -1.32 8.98
N ASN A 333 -9.22 -2.20 7.98
CA ASN A 333 -8.19 -2.19 6.94
C ASN A 333 -8.45 -1.13 5.85
N GLY A 334 -9.55 -0.36 5.93
CA GLY A 334 -9.97 0.63 4.94
C GLY A 334 -10.78 0.04 3.79
N PHE A 335 -11.11 -1.25 3.84
CA PHE A 335 -12.12 -1.83 2.97
C PHE A 335 -13.46 -1.16 3.26
N TYR A 336 -14.21 -0.88 2.20
CA TYR A 336 -15.57 -0.39 2.31
C TYR A 336 -16.48 -1.22 1.40
N PHE A 337 -17.70 -1.48 1.86
CA PHE A 337 -18.70 -2.26 1.12
C PHE A 337 -19.69 -1.34 0.39
N GLU A 338 -20.44 -1.90 -0.56
CA GLU A 338 -21.29 -1.12 -1.48
C GLU A 338 -20.46 -0.14 -2.33
N GLN A 339 -19.28 -0.62 -2.79
CA GLN A 339 -18.35 0.19 -3.60
C GLN A 339 -18.97 0.71 -4.91
N ASN A 340 -20.02 0.05 -5.41
CA ASN A 340 -20.78 0.46 -6.59
C ASN A 340 -21.81 1.55 -6.28
N ASP A 341 -22.17 1.75 -5.00
CA ASP A 341 -23.18 2.70 -4.55
C ASP A 341 -22.59 4.08 -4.26
N ILE A 342 -21.26 4.19 -4.42
CA ILE A 342 -20.55 5.46 -4.52
C ILE A 342 -19.88 5.58 -5.90
N THR A 343 -19.93 6.78 -6.47
CA THR A 343 -19.05 7.16 -7.58
C THR A 343 -18.02 8.15 -7.09
N ILE A 344 -16.81 8.06 -7.64
CA ILE A 344 -15.69 8.92 -7.27
C ILE A 344 -15.33 9.80 -8.46
N THR A 345 -15.19 11.09 -8.23
CA THR A 345 -14.70 12.07 -9.21
C THR A 345 -13.58 12.93 -8.62
N GLY A 346 -12.88 13.69 -9.47
CA GLY A 346 -11.74 14.51 -9.06
C GLY A 346 -10.43 13.73 -8.98
N TYR A 347 -9.58 14.09 -8.02
CA TYR A 347 -8.19 13.63 -7.97
C TYR A 347 -8.05 12.11 -7.86
N TRP A 348 -8.82 11.47 -6.97
CA TRP A 348 -8.81 10.01 -6.83
C TRP A 348 -9.34 9.26 -8.06
N ALA A 349 -10.16 9.89 -8.89
CA ALA A 349 -10.60 9.28 -10.14
C ALA A 349 -9.52 9.35 -11.23
N TRP A 350 -8.54 10.24 -11.08
CA TRP A 350 -7.37 10.37 -11.94
C TRP A 350 -6.22 9.44 -11.53
N GLU A 351 -6.04 9.21 -10.23
CA GLU A 351 -5.19 8.15 -9.69
C GLU A 351 -5.82 6.79 -9.98
N LYS A 352 -5.20 6.02 -10.87
CA LYS A 352 -5.72 4.72 -11.35
C LYS A 352 -4.89 3.57 -10.77
N ILE A 353 -4.83 2.42 -11.46
CA ILE A 353 -4.09 1.23 -11.01
C ILE A 353 -2.61 1.54 -10.69
N GLY A 354 -1.99 2.51 -11.36
CA GLY A 354 -0.60 2.90 -11.13
C GLY A 354 -0.28 3.38 -9.72
N ASP A 355 -1.28 3.89 -8.99
CA ASP A 355 -1.12 4.47 -7.65
C ASP A 355 -1.81 3.61 -6.57
N MET A 356 -2.43 2.49 -6.96
CA MET A 356 -3.11 1.61 -6.02
C MET A 356 -2.14 0.90 -5.08
N LEU A 357 -2.57 0.79 -3.82
CA LEU A 357 -1.93 -0.02 -2.79
C LEU A 357 -2.91 -1.08 -2.28
N PRO A 358 -2.39 -2.27 -1.90
CA PRO A 358 -3.26 -3.31 -1.37
C PRO A 358 -3.86 -2.93 -0.01
N TYR A 359 -5.04 -3.44 0.33
CA TYR A 359 -5.70 -3.23 1.63
C TYR A 359 -4.90 -3.73 2.82
N ASN A 360 -3.95 -4.65 2.63
CA ASN A 360 -3.00 -5.07 3.67
C ASN A 360 -1.68 -4.26 3.64
N PHE A 361 -1.60 -3.17 2.86
CA PHE A 361 -0.47 -2.25 2.92
C PHE A 361 -0.32 -1.68 4.34
N GLY A 362 0.90 -1.78 4.88
CA GLY A 362 1.22 -1.41 6.26
C GLY A 362 0.79 -2.44 7.31
N GLN A 363 0.08 -3.50 6.93
CA GLN A 363 -0.30 -4.62 7.79
C GLN A 363 0.56 -5.84 7.42
N LYS A 364 1.77 -5.92 7.99
CA LYS A 364 2.66 -7.05 7.69
C LYS A 364 2.07 -8.36 8.22
N GLU A 365 2.02 -9.39 7.38
CA GLU A 365 1.85 -10.77 7.84
C GLU A 365 3.03 -11.11 8.77
N ASN A 366 2.73 -11.48 10.01
CA ASN A 366 3.64 -12.35 10.74
C ASN A 366 3.53 -13.74 10.11
N THR A 367 4.23 -13.95 8.99
CA THR A 367 4.49 -15.29 8.47
C THR A 367 5.23 -16.06 9.57
N ILE A 368 4.62 -17.12 10.07
CA ILE A 368 5.16 -17.92 11.17
C ILE A 368 6.40 -18.67 10.66
N ALA A 369 7.56 -18.10 10.94
CA ALA A 369 8.80 -18.79 11.26
C ALA A 369 9.70 -17.81 12.05
N GLY A 370 9.31 -17.55 13.31
CA GLY A 370 10.22 -17.06 14.35
C GLY A 370 10.87 -15.69 14.17
N LYS A 371 10.09 -14.59 14.03
CA LYS A 371 10.51 -13.24 14.45
C LYS A 371 9.27 -12.43 14.88
N LYS A 372 9.37 -11.73 16.02
CA LYS A 372 8.29 -10.93 16.63
C LYS A 372 8.04 -9.63 15.83
N PRO A 373 6.81 -9.08 15.88
CA PRO A 373 6.40 -7.91 15.11
C PRO A 373 6.97 -6.61 15.70
N ASP A 374 7.44 -5.72 14.82
CA ASP A 374 7.67 -4.31 15.14
C ASP A 374 6.41 -3.50 14.81
N THR A 375 5.73 -3.05 15.86
CA THR A 375 4.72 -2.00 15.83
C THR A 375 5.41 -0.64 15.94
N VAL A 376 5.34 0.22 14.94
CA VAL A 376 5.48 1.67 15.16
C VAL A 376 4.44 2.41 14.34
N ALA A 377 3.64 3.18 15.07
CA ALA A 377 2.58 4.03 14.59
C ALA A 377 3.13 5.20 13.75
N ARG A 378 2.31 5.58 12.78
CA ARG A 378 2.37 6.79 11.97
C ARG A 378 2.52 8.04 12.82
N ASN A 379 3.29 9.00 12.31
CA ASN A 379 2.77 10.36 12.10
C ASN A 379 3.78 11.24 11.31
N GLN A 380 3.20 12.00 10.38
CA GLN A 380 3.63 13.26 9.76
C GLN A 380 4.22 13.25 8.33
N SER A 381 3.55 14.08 7.54
CA SER A 381 3.44 14.24 6.09
C SER A 381 4.39 15.29 5.54
N ILE A 382 5.01 15.00 4.39
CA ILE A 382 5.89 15.94 3.67
C ILE A 382 5.81 15.71 2.15
N THR A 383 5.21 16.67 1.44
CA THR A 383 5.16 16.78 -0.04
C THR A 383 6.39 17.49 -0.62
N ILE A 384 6.99 16.92 -1.68
CA ILE A 384 7.75 17.63 -2.74
C ILE A 384 7.68 16.87 -4.09
N HIS A 385 7.48 17.64 -5.17
CA HIS A 385 7.53 17.30 -6.60
C HIS A 385 8.81 16.58 -7.07
N ALA A 386 8.62 15.60 -7.96
CA ALA A 386 9.68 14.87 -8.63
C ALA A 386 9.92 15.43 -10.05
N ASP A 387 11.19 15.71 -10.36
CA ASP A 387 11.65 15.76 -11.76
C ASP A 387 13.15 15.45 -11.82
N THR A 388 13.50 14.29 -12.38
CA THR A 388 14.40 14.14 -13.55
C THR A 388 14.84 12.68 -13.74
N ALA A 389 14.88 12.29 -15.02
CA ALA A 389 15.29 11.00 -15.56
C ALA A 389 16.77 10.64 -15.26
N VAL A 390 17.13 9.35 -15.42
CA VAL A 390 18.17 8.88 -16.37
C VAL A 390 18.55 7.39 -16.17
N ASN A 391 18.47 6.68 -17.29
CA ASN A 391 19.18 5.51 -17.84
C ASN A 391 19.43 4.18 -17.10
N LYS A 392 19.04 3.12 -17.84
CA LYS A 392 19.50 1.73 -17.82
C LYS A 392 21.00 1.60 -18.11
N ASN A 393 21.68 0.64 -17.45
CA ASN A 393 22.45 -0.44 -18.09
C ASN A 393 23.11 -1.35 -17.02
N ASP A 394 22.99 -2.67 -17.27
CA ASP A 394 23.89 -3.79 -16.85
C ASP A 394 24.11 -4.04 -15.33
N THR A 395 24.20 -5.25 -14.78
CA THR A 395 24.70 -6.54 -15.28
C THR A 395 24.26 -7.66 -14.31
N THR A 396 24.22 -8.89 -14.80
CA THR A 396 24.07 -10.20 -14.11
C THR A 396 24.78 -10.34 -12.76
N LEU A 397 24.17 -11.02 -11.77
CA LEU A 397 24.88 -11.54 -10.60
C LEU A 397 24.42 -12.94 -10.16
N THR A 398 25.39 -13.84 -10.24
CA THR A 398 25.53 -15.21 -9.77
C THR A 398 25.29 -15.39 -8.27
N THR A 399 24.63 -16.49 -7.94
CA THR A 399 24.43 -17.08 -6.61
C THR A 399 25.77 -17.30 -5.90
N THR A 400 25.98 -16.66 -4.74
CA THR A 400 27.10 -16.98 -3.85
C THR A 400 26.61 -17.19 -2.42
N THR A 401 27.01 -18.32 -1.88
CA THR A 401 26.63 -18.96 -0.62
C THR A 401 27.00 -18.10 0.61
N GLN A 402 26.08 -17.97 1.57
CA GLN A 402 26.27 -17.25 2.84
C GLN A 402 27.30 -17.93 3.75
N THR A 403 28.39 -17.23 4.06
CA THR A 403 29.32 -17.56 5.16
C THR A 403 28.88 -16.82 6.42
N LYS A 404 28.87 -17.51 7.56
CA LYS A 404 28.41 -17.02 8.87
C LYS A 404 29.40 -15.97 9.40
N LEU A 405 28.93 -14.72 9.56
CA LEU A 405 29.74 -13.57 10.02
C LEU A 405 30.23 -13.74 11.48
N PRO A 406 31.47 -13.31 11.81
CA PRO A 406 32.06 -13.45 13.14
C PRO A 406 31.40 -12.58 14.22
N ALA A 407 31.51 -13.01 15.48
CA ALA A 407 30.98 -12.31 16.63
C ALA A 407 31.85 -11.09 16.96
N ASN A 408 31.27 -9.89 16.79
CA ASN A 408 31.73 -8.56 17.27
C ASN A 408 32.33 -7.58 16.24
N LEU A 409 32.05 -7.76 14.94
CA LEU A 409 32.46 -6.84 13.88
C LEU A 409 32.19 -5.35 14.15
N LEU A 410 31.12 -5.01 14.89
CA LEU A 410 30.75 -3.64 15.19
C LEU A 410 31.78 -2.92 16.09
N THR A 411 32.38 -3.62 17.06
CA THR A 411 33.24 -3.04 18.11
C THR A 411 34.73 -3.14 17.79
N ASP A 412 35.11 -3.83 16.71
CA ASP A 412 36.52 -4.10 16.38
C ASP A 412 37.25 -2.89 15.76
N THR A 413 36.53 -1.79 15.48
CA THR A 413 37.05 -0.67 14.69
C THR A 413 36.25 0.62 14.90
N GLY A 414 36.73 1.72 14.33
CA GLY A 414 35.91 2.91 14.08
C GLY A 414 35.23 2.80 12.70
N TRP A 415 34.08 3.44 12.54
CA TRP A 415 33.28 3.43 11.32
C TRP A 415 33.15 4.85 10.79
N LYS A 416 33.86 5.16 9.71
CA LYS A 416 33.80 6.48 9.05
C LYS A 416 32.73 6.49 7.97
N MET A 417 32.05 7.62 7.79
CA MET A 417 30.97 7.76 6.80
C MET A 417 31.49 7.58 5.37
N GLU A 418 30.95 6.66 4.59
CA GLU A 418 31.28 6.52 3.16
C GLU A 418 30.24 7.20 2.28
N GLU A 419 28.96 6.94 2.57
CA GLU A 419 27.85 7.49 1.80
C GLU A 419 26.66 7.70 2.74
N SER A 420 25.98 8.84 2.61
CA SER A 420 24.79 9.18 3.37
C SER A 420 23.78 9.89 2.49
N THR A 421 22.54 9.42 2.52
CA THR A 421 21.39 10.19 2.02
C THR A 421 20.51 10.51 3.22
N VAL A 422 20.45 11.78 3.60
CA VAL A 422 19.68 12.27 4.74
C VAL A 422 18.43 12.97 4.25
N ILE A 423 17.29 12.61 4.83
CA ILE A 423 16.02 13.29 4.70
C ILE A 423 15.83 14.06 6.01
N GLU A 424 15.93 15.39 5.94
CA GLU A 424 15.64 16.33 7.03
C GLU A 424 14.30 17.01 6.72
N GLY A 425 13.22 16.42 7.24
CA GLY A 425 11.88 16.83 6.85
C GLY A 425 11.70 16.80 5.31
N LYS A 426 11.58 18.00 4.71
CA LYS A 426 11.39 18.26 3.27
C LYS A 426 12.71 18.17 2.48
N ASN A 427 13.85 18.38 3.12
CA ASN A 427 15.12 18.56 2.42
C ASN A 427 15.88 17.24 2.32
N MET A 428 16.31 16.88 1.11
CA MET A 428 17.26 15.79 0.90
C MET A 428 18.68 16.35 0.88
N LYS A 429 19.56 15.77 1.70
CA LYS A 429 21.00 16.03 1.67
C LYS A 429 21.72 14.74 1.28
N TYR A 430 22.73 14.88 0.44
CA TYR A 430 23.55 13.78 -0.02
C TYR A 430 25.02 14.02 0.32
N TYR A 431 25.69 12.95 0.74
CA TYR A 431 27.12 12.90 0.95
C TYR A 431 27.67 11.60 0.40
N LYS A 432 28.78 11.69 -0.33
CA LYS A 432 29.66 10.59 -0.67
C LYS A 432 31.10 11.02 -0.47
N ARG A 433 31.87 10.25 0.30
CA ARG A 433 33.24 10.58 0.66
C ARG A 433 34.07 10.94 -0.58
N GLY A 434 34.75 12.09 -0.52
CA GLY A 434 35.61 12.58 -1.61
C GLY A 434 34.89 13.18 -2.84
N ARG A 435 33.55 13.26 -2.86
CA ARG A 435 32.83 14.00 -3.92
C ARG A 435 32.79 15.50 -3.66
N LYS A 436 32.86 16.30 -4.74
CA LYS A 436 32.79 17.76 -4.68
C LYS A 436 31.34 18.27 -4.59
N GLU A 437 30.39 17.46 -5.05
CA GLU A 437 28.95 17.81 -5.15
C GLU A 437 28.16 17.47 -3.88
N ASN A 438 28.84 17.16 -2.76
CA ASN A 438 28.18 16.86 -1.50
C ASN A 438 27.41 18.09 -0.99
N THR A 439 26.17 17.87 -0.54
CA THR A 439 25.33 18.93 0.02
C THR A 439 25.44 19.01 1.55
N ILE A 440 26.20 18.09 2.15
CA ILE A 440 26.55 18.05 3.56
C ILE A 440 27.94 17.42 3.69
N ASP A 441 28.73 17.88 4.66
CA ASP A 441 30.05 17.33 4.93
C ASP A 441 29.99 16.34 6.10
N PHE A 442 30.35 15.09 5.83
CA PHE A 442 30.52 14.03 6.82
C PHE A 442 31.92 13.40 6.78
N ASP A 443 32.93 14.12 6.24
CA ASP A 443 34.28 13.55 6.10
C ASP A 443 34.88 13.14 7.47
N ASN A 444 34.59 13.93 8.51
CA ASN A 444 35.04 13.69 9.88
C ASN A 444 34.03 12.92 10.74
N ASP A 445 32.94 12.42 10.14
CA ASP A 445 31.89 11.69 10.86
C ASP A 445 32.32 10.23 11.13
N ILE A 446 32.58 9.91 12.41
CA ILE A 446 33.10 8.60 12.83
C ILE A 446 32.34 8.09 14.07
N TYR A 447 31.81 6.87 14.00
CA TYR A 447 31.34 6.13 15.17
C TYR A 447 32.39 5.13 15.63
N LYS A 448 32.60 5.01 16.93
CA LYS A 448 33.37 3.92 17.54
C LYS A 448 32.55 3.29 18.66
N PHE A 449 32.21 2.01 18.51
CA PHE A 449 31.46 1.24 19.49
C PHE A 449 32.42 0.45 20.37
N GLU A 450 32.19 0.44 21.68
CA GLU A 450 32.97 -0.32 22.65
C GLU A 450 32.15 -1.51 23.18
N THR A 451 32.83 -2.57 23.63
CA THR A 451 32.20 -3.83 24.06
C THR A 451 31.40 -3.72 25.37
N ASP A 452 31.58 -2.63 26.12
CA ASP A 452 30.87 -2.35 27.38
C ASP A 452 29.57 -1.56 27.17
N ASN A 453 29.04 -1.54 25.94
CA ASN A 453 27.85 -0.80 25.52
C ASN A 453 28.01 0.73 25.56
N THR A 454 29.25 1.22 25.58
CA THR A 454 29.58 2.63 25.38
C THR A 454 30.15 2.89 23.99
N GLY A 455 30.31 4.15 23.61
CA GLY A 455 30.93 4.51 22.35
C GLY A 455 31.25 5.99 22.25
N THR A 456 31.94 6.35 21.17
CA THR A 456 32.31 7.73 20.84
C THR A 456 31.87 8.09 19.43
N TYR A 457 31.29 9.27 19.29
CA TYR A 457 30.85 9.86 18.03
C TYR A 457 31.66 11.12 17.76
N PHE A 458 32.35 11.17 16.63
CA PHE A 458 33.05 12.35 16.16
C PHE A 458 32.22 13.01 15.07
N PHE A 459 31.91 14.29 15.23
CA PHE A 459 31.16 15.08 14.26
C PHE A 459 31.55 16.56 14.37
N ASN A 460 31.78 17.22 13.23
CA ASN A 460 32.18 18.63 13.15
C ASN A 460 33.36 19.01 14.09
N GLY A 461 34.35 18.12 14.23
CA GLY A 461 35.53 18.35 15.07
C GLY A 461 35.27 18.27 16.58
N GLN A 462 34.06 17.88 17.01
CA GLN A 462 33.73 17.59 18.40
C GLN A 462 33.55 16.09 18.63
N GLN A 463 33.84 15.65 19.84
CA GLN A 463 33.67 14.28 20.29
C GLN A 463 32.53 14.21 21.31
N TYR A 464 31.57 13.33 21.05
CA TYR A 464 30.44 13.02 21.92
C TYR A 464 30.55 11.60 22.43
N LYS A 465 30.14 11.36 23.67
CA LYS A 465 29.97 10.00 24.20
C LYS A 465 28.56 9.51 23.92
N PHE A 466 28.39 8.21 23.75
CA PHE A 466 27.07 7.61 23.70
C PHE A 466 27.04 6.26 24.42
N ASN A 467 25.85 5.89 24.89
CA ASN A 467 25.55 4.52 25.29
C ASN A 467 24.72 3.87 24.18
N TRP A 468 24.85 2.56 24.00
CA TRP A 468 24.11 1.86 22.96
C TRP A 468 23.66 0.46 23.40
N LYS A 469 22.63 -0.07 22.76
CA LYS A 469 22.17 -1.45 22.97
C LYS A 469 21.51 -1.98 21.70
N TYR A 470 21.62 -3.29 21.48
CA TYR A 470 20.79 -3.95 20.48
C TYR A 470 19.33 -3.99 20.94
N LEU A 471 18.40 -3.72 20.02
CA LEU A 471 16.97 -3.77 20.28
C LEU A 471 16.35 -5.12 19.91
N ASP A 472 17.05 -5.92 19.11
CA ASP A 472 16.57 -7.21 18.62
C ASP A 472 17.64 -8.31 18.78
N ALA A 473 17.18 -9.55 18.96
CA ALA A 473 18.08 -10.72 19.03
C ALA A 473 18.85 -10.97 17.71
N GLY A 474 18.33 -10.45 16.59
CA GLY A 474 18.98 -10.52 15.28
C GLY A 474 20.13 -9.53 15.10
N LYS A 475 20.38 -8.63 16.06
CA LYS A 475 21.40 -7.57 15.99
C LYS A 475 21.25 -6.68 14.75
N THR A 476 20.02 -6.50 14.28
CA THR A 476 19.67 -5.68 13.12
C THR A 476 19.22 -4.27 13.49
N LYS A 477 19.05 -4.00 14.79
CA LYS A 477 18.64 -2.70 15.34
C LYS A 477 19.45 -2.30 16.57
N ILE A 478 19.86 -1.04 16.63
CA ILE A 478 20.58 -0.44 17.77
C ILE A 478 19.87 0.85 18.18
N GLU A 479 19.72 1.06 19.48
CA GLU A 479 19.43 2.39 20.04
C GLU A 479 20.74 2.97 20.58
N MET A 480 21.02 4.23 20.24
CA MET A 480 22.14 5.02 20.77
C MET A 480 21.59 6.24 21.48
N ALA A 481 22.09 6.50 22.68
CA ALA A 481 21.83 7.73 23.44
C ALA A 481 23.09 8.60 23.41
N ILE A 482 23.13 9.58 22.50
CA ILE A 482 24.28 10.47 22.31
C ILE A 482 24.19 11.64 23.30
N GLN A 483 25.28 11.86 24.04
CA GLN A 483 25.39 12.90 25.05
C GLN A 483 25.72 14.26 24.40
N TYR A 484 24.68 14.89 23.87
CA TYR A 484 24.66 16.32 23.53
C TYR A 484 24.21 17.16 24.75
N PRO A 485 24.35 18.50 24.74
CA PRO A 485 23.74 19.37 25.75
C PRO A 485 22.24 19.09 25.96
N THR A 486 21.55 18.64 24.91
CA THR A 486 20.25 17.97 24.97
C THR A 486 20.42 16.54 24.47
N PRO A 487 20.24 15.50 25.31
CA PRO A 487 20.47 14.12 24.91
C PRO A 487 19.69 13.73 23.65
N LEU A 488 20.39 13.13 22.68
CA LEU A 488 19.81 12.73 21.41
C LEU A 488 19.67 11.21 21.36
N ILE A 489 18.45 10.72 21.17
CA ILE A 489 18.19 9.31 20.91
C ILE A 489 18.21 9.06 19.40
N VAL A 490 19.05 8.12 18.99
CA VAL A 490 19.24 7.72 17.61
C VAL A 490 19.00 6.22 17.49
N THR A 491 18.16 5.82 16.56
CA THR A 491 17.92 4.40 16.24
C THR A 491 18.60 4.06 14.93
N LEU A 492 19.42 3.02 14.91
CA LEU A 492 19.94 2.41 13.70
C LEU A 492 19.11 1.16 13.42
N GLU A 493 18.51 1.07 12.24
CA GLU A 493 17.72 -0.07 11.79
C GLU A 493 18.31 -0.70 10.53
N ASN A 494 17.86 -1.91 10.19
CA ASN A 494 18.31 -2.65 9.01
C ASN A 494 19.84 -2.80 8.96
N ILE A 495 20.47 -2.99 10.12
CA ILE A 495 21.92 -3.08 10.23
C ILE A 495 22.42 -4.31 9.47
N LEU A 496 23.29 -4.06 8.49
CA LEU A 496 24.08 -5.06 7.79
C LEU A 496 25.55 -4.74 8.03
N ILE A 497 26.25 -5.67 8.66
CA ILE A 497 27.67 -5.54 8.96
C ILE A 497 28.46 -6.62 8.22
N THR A 498 29.57 -6.21 7.62
CA THR A 498 30.56 -7.09 7.00
C THR A 498 31.94 -6.77 7.59
N ASP A 499 32.97 -7.48 7.15
CA ASP A 499 34.35 -7.20 7.57
C ASP A 499 34.79 -5.78 7.26
N ASN A 500 34.22 -5.09 6.27
CA ASN A 500 34.67 -3.76 5.86
C ASN A 500 33.58 -2.69 5.84
N THR A 501 32.29 -3.08 5.90
CA THR A 501 31.18 -2.14 5.73
C THR A 501 30.14 -2.30 6.83
N LEU A 502 29.61 -1.17 7.30
CA LEU A 502 28.44 -1.08 8.17
C LEU A 502 27.37 -0.27 7.45
N LYS A 503 26.25 -0.89 7.12
CA LYS A 503 25.10 -0.26 6.47
C LYS A 503 23.90 -0.27 7.39
N TYR A 504 23.15 0.81 7.44
CA TYR A 504 21.94 0.90 8.25
C TYR A 504 21.07 2.10 7.82
N THR A 505 19.83 2.12 8.30
CA THR A 505 18.95 3.29 8.31
C THR A 505 19.06 3.95 9.67
N ARG A 506 19.39 5.25 9.73
CA ARG A 506 19.46 6.04 10.96
C ARG A 506 18.24 6.92 11.10
N LEU A 507 17.60 6.84 12.25
CA LEU A 507 16.37 7.54 12.60
C LEU A 507 16.61 8.33 13.88
N PHE A 508 16.25 9.61 13.89
CA PHE A 508 16.27 10.43 15.11
C PHE A 508 15.36 11.65 14.95
N ASN A 509 14.97 12.26 16.07
CA ASN A 509 14.16 13.48 16.08
C ASN A 509 14.91 14.59 16.81
N ILE A 510 14.94 15.80 16.24
CA ILE A 510 15.44 17.01 16.90
C ILE A 510 14.37 18.08 16.78
N ASN A 511 13.91 18.62 17.91
CA ASN A 511 12.94 19.71 17.97
C ASN A 511 11.66 19.47 17.13
N GLY A 512 11.18 18.22 17.08
CA GLY A 512 9.98 17.84 16.32
C GLY A 512 10.24 17.53 14.84
N ILE A 513 11.47 17.69 14.34
CA ILE A 513 11.86 17.32 12.98
C ILE A 513 12.41 15.90 12.99
N ASN A 514 11.78 15.01 12.19
CA ASN A 514 12.27 13.65 11.96
C ASN A 514 13.39 13.66 10.92
N TYR A 515 14.47 12.96 11.24
CA TYR A 515 15.59 12.70 10.36
C TYR A 515 15.64 11.22 10.03
N VAL A 516 15.69 10.90 8.74
CA VAL A 516 15.90 9.55 8.23
C VAL A 516 17.13 9.58 7.34
N ALA A 517 18.14 8.78 7.64
CA ALA A 517 19.35 8.71 6.83
C ALA A 517 19.66 7.27 6.43
N ILE A 518 19.93 7.03 5.15
CA ILE A 518 20.50 5.76 4.70
C ILE A 518 22.00 5.93 4.64
N GLU A 519 22.72 5.17 5.45
CA GLU A 519 24.14 5.37 5.64
C GLU A 519 24.91 4.09 5.36
N THR A 520 26.00 4.24 4.61
CA THR A 520 27.06 3.25 4.49
C THR A 520 28.30 3.84 5.16
N ARG A 521 28.88 3.08 6.07
CA ARG A 521 30.18 3.35 6.68
C ARG A 521 31.17 2.29 6.30
N ILE A 522 32.43 2.68 6.27
CA ILE A 522 33.57 1.78 6.09
C ILE A 522 34.43 1.82 7.34
N LYS A 523 35.23 0.78 7.56
CA LYS A 523 36.23 0.78 8.63
C LYS A 523 37.14 2.01 8.49
N ASN A 524 37.32 2.72 9.61
CA ASN A 524 38.08 3.97 9.71
C ASN A 524 39.57 3.74 9.52
#